data_AF-A0A165QCX6-F1
#
_entry.id   AF-A0A165QCX6-F1
#
_cell.length_a   1.000
_cell.length_b   1.000
_cell.length_c   1.000
_cell.angle_alpha   90.00
_cell.angle_beta   90.00
_cell.angle_gamma   90.00
#
_symmetry.space_group_name_H-M   'P 1'
#
loop_
_entity.id
_entity.type
_entity.pdbx_description
1 polymer ?
#
loop_
_entity_poly.entity_id
_entity_poly.type
_entity_poly.pdbx_seq_one_letter_code
_entity_poly.pdbx_strand_id
1 'polypeptide(L)'
;MAVFIREVTSEDDDGRDGDALKDDIQGWSSNLEFLRENAILQDETLYDRLHKVSEDALGPEEDRTSTPPVSVKHPQGGVALERLLCRVSGSPNNSQGRRCYSLGYSYERPRSVIHPCRNMKFQANIPEEEDFRTRLLEVATECGGHAMSLAPKERIDMIENIGIIKNTPPLGHAKNRRYWTGFQVNVSRPIPHQNASDFQEDLGRAGDAHPDSNDQIGSFSVLLVATETPKGYTTANFHLIELGAFDYTPVPLLRPSKLLTTFLATSTV
;
A
#
# COMPACT_ATOMS: atom_id res chain seq x y z
N MET A 1 10.54 1.14 -2.39
CA MET A 1 11.40 1.18 -1.18
C MET A 1 10.63 0.52 -0.01
N ALA A 2 10.60 0.91 1.29
CA ALA A 2 9.74 0.55 2.45
C ALA A 2 10.33 1.01 3.81
N VAL A 3 10.09 2.26 4.28
CA VAL A 3 10.20 2.89 5.64
C VAL A 3 9.49 2.11 6.67
N PHE A 4 10.02 2.10 7.87
CA PHE A 4 9.24 2.05 9.06
C PHE A 4 10.07 2.72 10.18
N ILE A 5 9.45 3.10 11.30
CA ILE A 5 10.10 3.89 12.36
C ILE A 5 10.19 3.14 13.70
N ARG A 6 11.41 3.06 14.27
CA ARG A 6 11.72 2.56 15.62
C ARG A 6 11.91 3.76 16.57
N GLU A 7 11.19 3.77 17.69
CA GLU A 7 11.45 4.67 18.83
C GLU A 7 12.32 3.93 19.84
N VAL A 8 13.53 4.45 20.07
CA VAL A 8 14.50 3.89 21.01
C VAL A 8 14.32 4.53 22.38
N THR A 9 14.51 3.74 23.44
CA THR A 9 14.28 4.18 24.83
C THR A 9 15.43 4.97 25.43
N SER A 10 16.59 5.07 24.75
CA SER A 10 17.72 5.89 25.20
C SER A 10 18.55 6.45 24.05
N GLU A 11 19.30 7.53 24.32
CA GLU A 11 20.25 8.18 23.40
C GLU A 11 21.47 7.29 23.06
N ASP A 12 21.68 6.21 23.81
CA ASP A 12 22.82 5.30 23.66
C ASP A 12 22.51 4.06 22.77
N ASP A 13 21.28 3.89 22.30
CA ASP A 13 20.88 2.79 21.41
C ASP A 13 21.34 3.08 19.97
N ASP A 14 22.38 2.36 19.53
CA ASP A 14 23.00 2.52 18.21
C ASP A 14 22.28 1.75 17.08
N GLY A 15 21.08 1.22 17.35
CA GLY A 15 20.31 0.46 16.38
C GLY A 15 20.68 -1.03 16.29
N ARG A 16 21.64 -1.51 17.09
CA ARG A 16 22.10 -2.91 17.06
C ARG A 16 21.57 -3.76 18.21
N ASP A 17 21.06 -3.14 19.28
CA ASP A 17 20.42 -3.86 20.38
C ASP A 17 18.97 -4.21 19.97
N GLY A 18 18.80 -5.37 19.32
CA GLY A 18 17.53 -5.82 18.74
C GLY A 18 16.51 -6.36 19.76
N ASP A 19 16.54 -5.89 21.01
CA ASP A 19 15.60 -6.35 22.05
C ASP A 19 14.22 -5.74 21.86
N ALA A 20 13.41 -6.41 21.03
CA ALA A 20 12.07 -5.99 20.65
C ALA A 20 11.05 -5.87 21.80
N LEU A 21 11.42 -6.31 23.02
CA LEU A 21 10.61 -6.14 24.23
C LEU A 21 10.84 -4.77 24.89
N LYS A 22 11.86 -4.03 24.48
CA LYS A 22 12.22 -2.71 25.03
C LYS A 22 11.87 -1.52 24.12
N ASP A 23 11.44 -1.77 22.89
CA ASP A 23 11.03 -0.69 21.97
C ASP A 23 9.53 -0.38 22.13
N ASP A 24 9.18 0.89 22.34
CA ASP A 24 7.78 1.34 22.45
C ASP A 24 7.09 1.44 21.07
N ILE A 25 7.84 1.75 20.00
CA ILE A 25 7.35 1.83 18.61
C ILE A 25 8.37 1.17 17.68
N GLN A 26 7.93 0.34 16.74
CA GLN A 26 8.81 -0.42 15.85
C GLN A 26 8.52 -0.19 14.37
N GLY A 27 9.61 -0.03 13.62
CA GLY A 27 9.58 0.12 12.19
C GLY A 27 10.97 0.38 11.56
N TRP A 28 11.17 0.05 10.27
CA TRP A 28 12.44 0.13 9.54
C TRP A 28 12.39 0.56 8.05
N SER A 29 13.18 1.52 7.54
CA SER A 29 13.24 1.77 6.07
C SER A 29 14.09 0.80 5.26
N SER A 30 13.65 0.47 4.05
CA SER A 30 14.28 -0.52 3.16
C SER A 30 13.99 -0.23 1.70
N ASN A 31 14.69 -0.77 0.71
CA ASN A 31 14.23 -0.89 -0.69
C ASN A 31 14.47 -2.32 -1.18
N LEU A 32 13.95 -2.62 -2.38
CA LEU A 32 14.23 -3.90 -3.02
C LEU A 32 15.74 -4.13 -3.20
N GLU A 33 16.53 -3.08 -3.40
CA GLU A 33 18.00 -3.14 -3.44
C GLU A 33 18.59 -3.57 -2.09
N PHE A 34 18.25 -2.89 -0.99
CA PHE A 34 18.65 -3.26 0.37
C PHE A 34 18.23 -4.69 0.73
N LEU A 35 16.99 -5.08 0.41
CA LEU A 35 16.49 -6.44 0.66
C LEU A 35 17.31 -7.48 -0.13
N ARG A 36 17.77 -7.14 -1.33
CA ARG A 36 18.65 -7.98 -2.14
C ARG A 36 20.06 -8.06 -1.56
N GLU A 37 20.67 -6.91 -1.23
CA GLU A 37 22.02 -6.83 -0.68
C GLU A 37 22.16 -7.58 0.65
N ASN A 38 21.10 -7.61 1.45
CA ASN A 38 21.06 -8.33 2.72
C ASN A 38 20.55 -9.78 2.59
N ALA A 39 20.45 -10.32 1.37
CA ALA A 39 20.03 -11.69 1.06
C ALA A 39 18.64 -12.07 1.60
N ILE A 40 17.76 -11.09 1.80
CA ILE A 40 16.37 -11.28 2.24
C ILE A 40 15.45 -11.56 1.04
N LEU A 41 15.76 -10.94 -0.10
CA LEU A 41 15.09 -11.15 -1.37
C LEU A 41 15.93 -12.08 -2.24
N GLN A 42 15.39 -13.27 -2.55
CA GLN A 42 16.02 -14.25 -3.45
C GLN A 42 15.53 -14.12 -4.89
N ASP A 43 14.34 -13.55 -5.10
CA ASP A 43 13.77 -13.33 -6.43
C ASP A 43 14.29 -12.01 -7.02
N GLU A 44 15.19 -12.09 -7.99
CA GLU A 44 15.74 -10.92 -8.68
C GLU A 44 14.69 -10.20 -9.54
N THR A 45 13.58 -10.87 -9.89
CA THR A 45 12.53 -10.36 -10.78
C THR A 45 11.46 -9.54 -10.07
N LEU A 46 11.44 -9.51 -8.73
CA LEU A 46 10.38 -8.84 -7.97
C LEU A 46 10.29 -7.34 -8.30
N TYR A 47 11.42 -6.68 -8.53
CA TYR A 47 11.46 -5.28 -8.95
C TYR A 47 10.78 -5.09 -10.31
N ASP A 48 11.13 -5.91 -11.31
CA ASP A 48 10.56 -5.83 -12.65
C ASP A 48 9.07 -6.17 -12.66
N ARG A 49 8.66 -7.16 -11.84
CA ARG A 49 7.25 -7.52 -11.66
C ARG A 49 6.45 -6.38 -11.04
N LEU A 50 7.01 -5.70 -10.04
CA LEU A 50 6.39 -4.54 -9.41
C LEU A 50 6.28 -3.39 -10.40
N HIS A 51 7.38 -3.06 -11.09
CA HIS A 51 7.41 -2.00 -12.08
C HIS A 51 6.40 -2.26 -13.20
N LYS A 52 6.37 -3.47 -13.75
CA LYS A 52 5.43 -3.86 -14.80
C LYS A 52 3.98 -3.72 -14.36
N VAL A 53 3.61 -4.25 -13.19
CA VAL A 53 2.22 -4.18 -12.73
C VAL A 53 1.80 -2.76 -12.35
N SER A 54 2.74 -1.92 -11.92
CA SER A 54 2.51 -0.49 -11.74
C SER A 54 2.23 0.22 -13.07
N GLU A 55 3.01 -0.05 -14.12
CA GLU A 55 2.76 0.50 -15.45
C GLU A 55 1.42 0.02 -16.03
N ASP A 56 1.06 -1.25 -15.84
CA ASP A 56 -0.25 -1.76 -16.23
C ASP A 56 -1.39 -1.04 -15.47
N ALA A 57 -1.19 -0.77 -14.18
CA ALA A 57 -2.17 -0.07 -13.34
C ALA A 57 -2.30 1.42 -13.69
N LEU A 58 -1.21 2.06 -14.11
CA LEU A 58 -1.23 3.43 -14.62
C LEU A 58 -1.85 3.51 -16.03
N GLY A 59 -1.50 2.57 -16.90
CA GLY A 59 -1.78 2.60 -18.33
C GLY A 59 -0.89 3.58 -19.10
N PRO A 60 -1.11 3.73 -20.42
CA PRO A 60 -0.37 4.66 -21.28
C PRO A 60 -0.41 6.09 -20.75
N GLU A 61 0.69 6.84 -20.89
CA GLU A 61 0.81 8.19 -20.33
C GLU A 61 -0.20 9.16 -20.94
N GLU A 62 -0.45 9.05 -22.24
CA GLU A 62 -1.44 9.83 -22.99
C GLU A 62 -2.89 9.63 -22.51
N ASP A 63 -3.17 8.51 -21.84
CA ASP A 63 -4.50 8.17 -21.32
C ASP A 63 -4.67 8.53 -19.83
N ARG A 64 -3.60 8.99 -19.17
CA ARG A 64 -3.63 9.38 -17.75
C ARG A 64 -4.26 10.76 -17.63
N THR A 65 -5.19 10.93 -16.70
CA THR A 65 -5.77 12.25 -16.41
C THR A 65 -5.80 12.56 -14.92
N SER A 66 -5.93 13.86 -14.61
CA SER A 66 -6.02 14.40 -13.24
C SER A 66 -7.34 14.07 -12.54
N THR A 67 -8.36 13.64 -13.28
CA THR A 67 -9.72 13.40 -12.76
C THR A 67 -10.06 11.92 -12.86
N PRO A 68 -10.60 11.29 -11.80
CA PRO A 68 -10.98 9.89 -11.85
C PRO A 68 -12.15 9.67 -12.83
N PRO A 69 -12.36 8.44 -13.32
CA PRO A 69 -13.41 8.16 -14.29
C PRO A 69 -14.81 8.41 -13.73
N VAL A 70 -15.68 8.99 -14.57
CA VAL A 70 -17.04 9.42 -14.19
C VAL A 70 -18.15 8.50 -14.69
N SER A 71 -17.85 7.54 -15.57
CA SER A 71 -18.84 6.69 -16.25
C SER A 71 -18.51 5.21 -16.15
N VAL A 72 -19.52 4.40 -15.84
CA VAL A 72 -19.41 2.93 -15.78
C VAL A 72 -19.38 2.30 -17.17
N LYS A 73 -20.15 2.85 -18.12
CA LYS A 73 -20.30 2.28 -19.47
C LYS A 73 -19.09 2.55 -20.36
N HIS A 74 -18.51 3.75 -20.21
CA HIS A 74 -17.34 4.21 -20.96
C HIS A 74 -16.42 4.98 -20.01
N PRO A 75 -15.69 4.28 -19.13
CA PRO A 75 -14.82 4.93 -18.17
C PRO A 75 -13.69 5.68 -18.90
N GLN A 76 -13.79 7.01 -18.89
CA GLN A 76 -12.78 7.92 -19.41
C GLN A 76 -12.20 8.75 -18.27
N GLY A 77 -10.90 9.05 -18.35
CA GLY A 77 -10.12 9.72 -17.31
C GLY A 77 -9.36 8.75 -16.42
N GLY A 78 -8.70 9.31 -15.41
CA GLY A 78 -7.92 8.62 -14.39
C GLY A 78 -6.78 7.79 -14.98
N VAL A 79 -6.47 6.70 -14.31
CA VAL A 79 -5.53 5.66 -14.75
C VAL A 79 -6.24 4.37 -15.14
N ALA A 80 -5.52 3.44 -15.77
CA ALA A 80 -6.05 2.14 -16.18
C ALA A 80 -6.73 1.38 -15.02
N LEU A 81 -6.15 1.41 -13.82
CA LEU A 81 -6.75 0.81 -12.62
C LEU A 81 -8.12 1.41 -12.33
N GLU A 82 -8.24 2.73 -12.28
CA GLU A 82 -9.50 3.40 -11.96
C GLU A 82 -10.57 3.07 -13.01
N ARG A 83 -10.19 3.05 -14.29
CA ARG A 83 -11.08 2.66 -15.38
C ARG A 83 -11.54 1.22 -15.24
N LEU A 84 -10.63 0.30 -14.94
CA LEU A 84 -10.94 -1.11 -14.66
C LEU A 84 -11.90 -1.25 -13.48
N LEU A 85 -11.62 -0.58 -12.36
CA LEU A 85 -12.46 -0.66 -11.16
C LEU A 85 -13.86 -0.04 -11.37
N CYS A 86 -13.97 1.02 -12.17
CA CYS A 86 -15.26 1.56 -12.58
C CYS A 86 -16.11 0.53 -13.34
N ARG A 87 -15.51 -0.28 -14.24
CA ARG A 87 -16.22 -1.37 -14.93
C ARG A 87 -16.71 -2.45 -13.96
N VAL A 88 -15.98 -2.70 -12.88
CA VAL A 88 -16.28 -3.76 -11.89
C VAL A 88 -17.40 -3.36 -10.94
N SER A 89 -17.33 -2.15 -10.38
CA SER A 89 -18.14 -1.76 -9.22
C SER A 89 -18.94 -0.47 -9.37
N GLY A 90 -18.75 0.27 -10.46
CA GLY A 90 -19.43 1.51 -10.79
C GLY A 90 -19.05 2.74 -9.94
N SER A 91 -18.72 2.54 -8.66
CA SER A 91 -18.30 3.60 -7.72
C SER A 91 -17.11 3.14 -6.88
N PRO A 92 -15.94 2.92 -7.48
CA PRO A 92 -14.87 2.10 -6.89
C PRO A 92 -14.18 2.70 -5.67
N ASN A 93 -14.29 4.00 -5.47
CA ASN A 93 -13.68 4.70 -4.35
C ASN A 93 -14.28 4.30 -3.00
N ASN A 94 -13.50 4.44 -1.94
CA ASN A 94 -13.97 4.27 -0.57
C ASN A 94 -14.26 5.63 0.10
N SER A 95 -14.62 5.60 1.38
CA SER A 95 -14.96 6.81 2.15
C SER A 95 -13.76 7.65 2.57
N GLN A 96 -12.53 7.19 2.34
CA GLN A 96 -11.33 7.96 2.71
C GLN A 96 -11.03 9.03 1.67
N GLY A 97 -11.16 8.73 0.38
CA GLY A 97 -10.80 9.65 -0.70
C GLY A 97 -11.41 9.26 -2.04
N ARG A 98 -11.44 10.21 -2.98
CA ARG A 98 -11.98 9.99 -4.33
C ARG A 98 -11.13 9.01 -5.15
N ARG A 99 -9.84 8.92 -4.83
CA ARG A 99 -8.85 8.07 -5.48
C ARG A 99 -8.23 7.04 -4.54
N CYS A 100 -9.01 6.59 -3.55
CA CYS A 100 -8.66 5.52 -2.61
C CYS A 100 -9.48 4.27 -2.90
N TYR A 101 -8.81 3.17 -3.23
CA TYR A 101 -9.43 1.96 -3.75
C TYR A 101 -9.08 0.74 -2.92
N SER A 102 -10.03 0.21 -2.16
CA SER A 102 -9.82 -1.02 -1.42
C SER A 102 -9.80 -2.22 -2.37
N LEU A 103 -8.75 -3.05 -2.33
CA LEU A 103 -8.62 -4.34 -3.05
C LEU A 103 -8.38 -5.53 -2.09
N GLY A 104 -8.54 -5.33 -0.78
CA GLY A 104 -8.41 -6.39 0.22
C GLY A 104 -9.71 -7.16 0.46
N TYR A 105 -9.87 -7.69 1.67
CA TYR A 105 -11.13 -8.28 2.10
C TYR A 105 -12.15 -7.22 2.51
N SER A 106 -13.43 -7.62 2.50
CA SER A 106 -14.50 -6.95 3.24
C SER A 106 -15.01 -7.89 4.34
N TYR A 107 -15.46 -7.29 5.45
CA TYR A 107 -15.96 -8.00 6.61
C TYR A 107 -17.41 -7.59 6.89
N GLU A 108 -18.33 -8.56 6.84
CA GLU A 108 -19.75 -8.32 7.16
C GLU A 108 -20.05 -8.65 8.62
N ARG A 109 -20.37 -7.61 9.43
CA ARG A 109 -20.93 -7.76 10.79
C ARG A 109 -22.45 -7.75 10.66
N PRO A 110 -23.10 -8.92 10.51
CA PRO A 110 -23.16 -9.87 11.62
C PRO A 110 -22.76 -11.32 11.30
N ARG A 111 -22.23 -11.63 10.12
CA ARG A 111 -22.09 -13.03 9.65
C ARG A 111 -20.71 -13.66 9.84
N SER A 112 -19.71 -12.93 10.35
CA SER A 112 -18.32 -13.42 10.43
C SER A 112 -17.82 -13.98 9.08
N VAL A 113 -18.30 -13.38 7.98
CA VAL A 113 -17.91 -13.77 6.62
C VAL A 113 -16.82 -12.81 6.15
N ILE A 114 -15.74 -13.39 5.65
CA ILE A 114 -14.67 -12.71 4.94
C ILE A 114 -14.84 -13.03 3.45
N HIS A 115 -14.89 -12.01 2.61
CA HIS A 115 -14.92 -12.18 1.16
C HIS A 115 -14.09 -11.08 0.49
N PRO A 116 -13.66 -11.25 -0.78
CA PRO A 116 -13.03 -10.18 -1.53
C PRO A 116 -13.91 -8.92 -1.53
N CYS A 117 -13.30 -7.74 -1.44
CA CYS A 117 -14.06 -6.51 -1.53
C CYS A 117 -14.77 -6.40 -2.89
N ARG A 118 -15.71 -5.45 -2.98
CA ARG A 118 -16.48 -5.20 -4.20
C ARG A 118 -15.58 -5.01 -5.45
N ASN A 119 -14.44 -4.35 -5.28
CA ASN A 119 -13.50 -4.08 -6.37
C ASN A 119 -12.67 -5.29 -6.81
N MET A 120 -12.70 -6.40 -6.06
CA MET A 120 -12.01 -7.65 -6.36
C MET A 120 -12.96 -8.79 -6.75
N LYS A 121 -14.25 -8.49 -6.94
CA LYS A 121 -15.18 -9.48 -7.47
C LYS A 121 -14.79 -9.83 -8.91
N PHE A 122 -14.83 -11.13 -9.21
CA PHE A 122 -14.66 -11.66 -10.54
C PHE A 122 -15.77 -11.16 -11.47
N GLN A 123 -15.41 -10.83 -12.70
CA GLN A 123 -16.30 -10.33 -13.73
C GLN A 123 -15.94 -11.04 -15.05
N ALA A 124 -16.81 -11.92 -15.52
CA ALA A 124 -16.54 -12.77 -16.69
C ALA A 124 -16.37 -11.99 -18.01
N ASN A 125 -16.79 -10.73 -18.03
CA ASN A 125 -16.68 -9.83 -19.18
C ASN A 125 -15.38 -9.03 -19.21
N ILE A 126 -14.48 -9.22 -18.24
CA ILE A 126 -13.15 -8.61 -18.21
C ILE A 126 -12.16 -9.70 -18.63
N PRO A 127 -11.45 -9.55 -19.76
CA PRO A 127 -10.43 -10.50 -20.19
C PRO A 127 -9.33 -10.63 -19.12
N GLU A 128 -8.78 -11.83 -18.97
CA GLU A 128 -7.77 -12.13 -17.94
C GLU A 128 -6.50 -11.27 -18.13
N GLU A 129 -6.12 -11.01 -19.37
CA GLU A 129 -5.00 -10.16 -19.76
C GLU A 129 -5.20 -8.69 -19.38
N GLU A 130 -6.44 -8.21 -19.28
CA GLU A 130 -6.77 -6.86 -18.81
C GLU A 130 -6.88 -6.78 -17.28
N ASP A 131 -7.03 -7.92 -16.60
CA ASP A 131 -7.29 -7.99 -15.16
C ASP A 131 -6.01 -8.14 -14.33
N PHE A 132 -5.24 -7.05 -14.26
CA PHE A 132 -4.01 -7.01 -13.46
C PHE A 132 -4.23 -6.89 -11.94
N ARG A 133 -5.49 -6.86 -11.44
CA ARG A 133 -5.77 -6.63 -10.01
C ARG A 133 -5.18 -7.71 -9.12
N THR A 134 -5.31 -8.98 -9.52
CA THR A 134 -4.75 -10.12 -8.77
C THR A 134 -3.23 -10.07 -8.75
N ARG A 135 -2.61 -9.78 -9.91
CA ARG A 135 -1.15 -9.61 -10.02
C ARG A 135 -0.65 -8.44 -9.16
N LEU A 136 -1.38 -7.33 -9.14
CA LEU A 136 -1.03 -6.16 -8.31
C LEU A 136 -1.07 -6.53 -6.82
N LEU A 137 -2.15 -7.17 -6.37
CA LEU A 137 -2.30 -7.62 -5.00
C LEU A 137 -1.19 -8.61 -4.61
N GLU A 138 -0.90 -9.58 -5.48
CA GLU A 138 0.13 -10.59 -5.27
C GLU A 138 1.51 -9.95 -5.13
N VAL A 139 1.95 -9.18 -6.12
CA VAL A 139 3.29 -8.57 -6.12
C VAL A 139 3.47 -7.61 -4.95
N ALA A 140 2.47 -6.77 -4.65
CA ALA A 140 2.57 -5.82 -3.54
C ALA A 140 2.58 -6.52 -2.17
N THR A 141 1.81 -7.60 -1.98
CA THR A 141 1.84 -8.40 -0.74
C THR A 141 3.12 -9.23 -0.61
N GLU A 142 3.74 -9.61 -1.73
CA GLU A 142 5.08 -10.22 -1.75
C GLU A 142 6.15 -9.23 -1.26
N CYS A 143 6.18 -8.01 -1.83
CA CYS A 143 7.06 -6.93 -1.37
C CYS A 143 6.87 -6.67 0.13
N GLY A 144 5.62 -6.51 0.58
CA GLY A 144 5.31 -6.34 1.99
C GLY A 144 5.80 -7.50 2.84
N GLY A 145 5.58 -8.75 2.41
CA GLY A 145 6.01 -9.94 3.12
C GLY A 145 7.53 -10.05 3.29
N HIS A 146 8.30 -9.67 2.26
CA HIS A 146 9.76 -9.57 2.37
C HIS A 146 10.16 -8.46 3.35
N ALA A 147 9.53 -7.28 3.28
CA ALA A 147 9.78 -6.21 4.23
C ALA A 147 9.45 -6.63 5.67
N MET A 148 8.37 -7.38 5.89
CA MET A 148 7.98 -7.89 7.21
C MET A 148 8.96 -8.92 7.78
N SER A 149 9.78 -9.56 6.95
CA SER A 149 10.79 -10.53 7.43
C SER A 149 11.94 -9.88 8.21
N LEU A 150 12.08 -8.56 8.12
CA LEU A 150 12.97 -7.75 8.94
C LEU A 150 12.41 -7.45 10.34
N ALA A 151 11.13 -7.73 10.58
CA ALA A 151 10.51 -7.53 11.88
C ALA A 151 11.09 -8.51 12.91
N PRO A 152 11.03 -8.18 14.22
CA PRO A 152 11.36 -9.13 15.26
C PRO A 152 10.53 -10.41 15.14
N LYS A 153 11.20 -11.56 15.28
CA LYS A 153 10.58 -12.87 15.04
C LYS A 153 9.34 -13.08 15.91
N GLU A 154 9.40 -12.66 17.16
CA GLU A 154 8.32 -12.79 18.14
C GLU A 154 7.07 -12.03 17.68
N ARG A 155 7.24 -10.86 17.05
CA ARG A 155 6.15 -10.06 16.50
C ARG A 155 5.56 -10.72 15.24
N ILE A 156 6.40 -11.23 14.36
CA ILE A 156 5.97 -11.99 13.17
C ILE A 156 5.11 -13.18 13.61
N ASP A 157 5.64 -13.99 14.53
CA ASP A 157 4.97 -15.19 15.03
C ASP A 157 3.64 -14.84 15.72
N MET A 158 3.62 -13.77 16.52
CA MET A 158 2.41 -13.30 17.19
C MET A 158 1.32 -12.92 16.18
N ILE A 159 1.64 -12.14 15.15
CA ILE A 159 0.66 -11.67 14.16
C ILE A 159 0.15 -12.83 13.31
N GLU A 160 1.03 -13.73 12.86
CA GLU A 160 0.63 -14.92 12.15
C GLU A 160 -0.30 -15.79 13.01
N ASN A 161 0.02 -16.00 14.29
CA ASN A 161 -0.81 -16.76 15.23
C ASN A 161 -2.19 -16.12 15.40
N ILE A 162 -2.29 -14.79 15.48
CA ILE A 162 -3.57 -14.08 15.49
C ILE A 162 -4.38 -14.40 14.22
N GLY A 163 -3.72 -14.38 13.06
CA GLY A 163 -4.31 -14.74 11.78
C GLY A 163 -4.86 -16.17 11.75
N ILE A 164 -4.07 -17.13 12.26
CA ILE A 164 -4.44 -18.55 12.37
C ILE A 164 -5.64 -18.74 13.30
N ILE A 165 -5.59 -18.19 14.52
CA ILE A 165 -6.67 -18.30 15.51
C ILE A 165 -7.98 -17.72 14.96
N LYS A 166 -7.91 -16.64 14.19
CA LYS A 166 -9.08 -16.00 13.55
C LYS A 166 -9.54 -16.70 12.27
N ASN A 167 -8.86 -17.77 11.84
CA ASN A 167 -9.09 -18.44 10.55
C ASN A 167 -9.09 -17.45 9.37
N THR A 168 -8.20 -16.47 9.43
CA THR A 168 -8.07 -15.45 8.39
C THR A 168 -7.40 -16.08 7.16
N PRO A 169 -8.01 -16.01 5.97
CA PRO A 169 -7.34 -16.46 4.76
C PRO A 169 -6.13 -15.56 4.43
N PRO A 170 -5.04 -16.11 3.89
CA PRO A 170 -3.91 -15.31 3.42
C PRO A 170 -4.33 -14.45 2.21
N LEU A 171 -3.97 -13.17 2.24
CA LEU A 171 -4.29 -12.20 1.19
C LEU A 171 -3.12 -12.07 0.21
N GLY A 172 -3.38 -12.30 -1.07
CA GLY A 172 -2.37 -12.17 -2.13
C GLY A 172 -1.33 -13.29 -2.08
N HIS A 173 -0.08 -12.92 -1.91
CA HIS A 173 1.07 -13.82 -2.02
C HIS A 173 1.35 -14.62 -0.73
N ALA A 174 1.98 -15.79 -0.86
CA ALA A 174 2.32 -16.68 0.25
C ALA A 174 3.27 -16.05 1.30
N LYS A 175 4.03 -15.02 0.93
CA LYS A 175 4.89 -14.27 1.85
C LYS A 175 4.09 -13.40 2.83
N ASN A 176 2.83 -13.08 2.53
CA ASN A 176 1.90 -12.55 3.50
C ASN A 176 1.32 -13.70 4.34
N ARG A 177 2.00 -14.03 5.44
CA ARG A 177 1.56 -15.09 6.39
C ARG A 177 0.42 -14.62 7.30
N ARG A 178 -0.60 -13.96 6.71
CA ARG A 178 -1.77 -13.36 7.37
C ARG A 178 -1.46 -12.09 8.17
N TYR A 179 -0.41 -11.37 7.78
CA TYR A 179 -0.03 -10.10 8.40
C TYR A 179 -1.05 -9.00 8.08
N TRP A 180 -1.46 -8.93 6.81
CA TRP A 180 -2.43 -7.94 6.34
C TRP A 180 -3.71 -8.58 5.86
N THR A 181 -4.81 -7.90 6.15
CA THR A 181 -6.18 -8.28 5.74
C THR A 181 -6.84 -7.20 4.90
N GLY A 182 -6.32 -5.97 4.96
CA GLY A 182 -6.67 -4.87 4.08
C GLY A 182 -5.60 -4.64 3.02
N PHE A 183 -6.06 -4.27 1.83
CA PHE A 183 -5.23 -3.73 0.76
C PHE A 183 -5.94 -2.52 0.18
N GLN A 184 -5.23 -1.42 0.00
CA GLN A 184 -5.73 -0.19 -0.60
C GLN A 184 -4.74 0.32 -1.63
N VAL A 185 -5.24 0.78 -2.78
CA VAL A 185 -4.46 1.55 -3.75
C VAL A 185 -4.92 2.99 -3.69
N ASN A 186 -3.97 3.90 -3.50
CA ASN A 186 -4.16 5.33 -3.55
C ASN A 186 -3.55 5.86 -4.85
N VAL A 187 -4.32 6.61 -5.62
CA VAL A 187 -3.83 7.27 -6.83
C VAL A 187 -3.82 8.77 -6.61
N SER A 188 -2.69 9.42 -6.82
CA SER A 188 -2.58 10.89 -6.70
C SER A 188 -2.06 11.52 -7.99
N ARG A 189 -2.68 12.63 -8.37
CA ARG A 189 -2.21 13.48 -9.47
C ARG A 189 -0.98 14.29 -9.05
N PRO A 190 -0.16 14.75 -10.02
CA PRO A 190 0.88 15.71 -9.70
C PRO A 190 0.23 17.05 -9.33
N ILE A 191 0.79 17.72 -8.33
CA ILE A 191 0.30 19.02 -7.86
C ILE A 191 1.31 20.08 -8.31
N PRO A 192 0.87 21.12 -9.06
CA PRO A 192 1.75 22.22 -9.44
C PRO A 192 2.35 22.90 -8.20
N HIS A 193 3.63 23.28 -8.29
CA HIS A 193 4.30 24.01 -7.22
C HIS A 193 3.52 25.27 -6.85
N GLN A 194 3.36 25.53 -5.53
CA GLN A 194 2.61 26.67 -4.97
C GLN A 194 1.10 26.68 -5.23
N ASN A 195 0.52 25.59 -5.75
CA ASN A 195 -0.93 25.45 -5.78
C ASN A 195 -1.42 24.91 -4.44
N ALA A 196 -2.40 25.58 -3.83
CA ALA A 196 -3.06 25.13 -2.60
C ALA A 196 -4.03 23.96 -2.83
N SER A 197 -4.08 23.40 -4.05
CA SER A 197 -4.80 22.16 -4.31
C SER A 197 -4.07 21.02 -3.61
N ASP A 198 -4.45 20.75 -2.37
CA ASP A 198 -3.82 19.74 -1.52
C ASP A 198 -4.12 18.32 -2.03
N PHE A 199 -3.25 17.37 -1.68
CA PHE A 199 -3.47 15.93 -1.86
C PHE A 199 -4.84 15.46 -1.33
N GLN A 200 -5.44 16.23 -0.43
CA GLN A 200 -6.78 16.03 0.10
C GLN A 200 -7.88 15.98 -0.98
N GLU A 201 -7.71 16.64 -2.14
CA GLU A 201 -8.70 16.54 -3.23
C GLU A 201 -8.82 15.11 -3.79
N ASP A 202 -7.69 14.41 -3.90
CA ASP A 202 -7.61 13.05 -4.42
C ASP A 202 -7.80 12.03 -3.30
N LEU A 203 -7.06 12.19 -2.22
CA LEU A 203 -6.92 11.19 -1.15
C LEU A 203 -7.85 11.45 0.03
N GLY A 204 -8.51 12.61 0.10
CA GLY A 204 -9.37 12.99 1.21
C GLY A 204 -8.67 12.83 2.56
N ARG A 205 -9.30 12.09 3.47
CA ARG A 205 -8.73 11.74 4.77
C ARG A 205 -7.41 10.99 4.65
N ALA A 206 -7.21 10.17 3.61
CA ALA A 206 -5.96 9.42 3.44
C ALA A 206 -4.76 10.31 3.09
N GLY A 207 -5.00 11.53 2.59
CA GLY A 207 -3.96 12.54 2.32
C GLY A 207 -3.76 13.55 3.43
N ASP A 208 -4.56 13.48 4.51
CA ASP A 208 -4.51 14.39 5.65
C ASP A 208 -3.84 13.71 6.86
N ALA A 209 -3.40 14.51 7.84
CA ALA A 209 -2.94 14.01 9.11
C ALA A 209 -4.10 13.32 9.86
N HIS A 210 -4.00 12.00 10.07
CA HIS A 210 -5.02 11.27 10.81
C HIS A 210 -4.45 10.08 11.59
N PRO A 211 -5.03 9.76 12.75
CA PRO A 211 -4.79 8.49 13.40
C PRO A 211 -5.59 7.37 12.72
N ASP A 212 -5.00 6.19 12.75
CA ASP A 212 -5.55 4.92 12.32
C ASP A 212 -6.38 4.30 13.45
N SER A 213 -7.45 4.99 13.84
CA SER A 213 -8.18 4.73 15.09
C SER A 213 -8.85 3.36 15.20
N ASN A 214 -8.95 2.61 14.10
CA ASN A 214 -9.60 1.29 14.06
C ASN A 214 -8.62 0.13 14.05
N ASP A 215 -7.34 0.43 14.15
CA ASP A 215 -6.31 -0.57 14.09
C ASP A 215 -6.09 -1.27 15.41
N GLN A 216 -5.75 -2.56 15.32
CA GLN A 216 -5.45 -3.34 16.50
C GLN A 216 -4.02 -3.03 16.93
N ILE A 217 -3.87 -2.68 18.21
CA ILE A 217 -2.58 -2.56 18.88
C ILE A 217 -1.73 -3.80 18.54
N GLY A 218 -0.52 -3.58 18.03
CA GLY A 218 0.41 -4.63 17.63
C GLY A 218 0.21 -5.21 16.22
N SER A 219 -0.63 -4.61 15.37
CA SER A 219 -0.65 -4.90 13.91
C SER A 219 0.50 -4.16 13.22
N PHE A 220 0.78 -4.41 11.93
CA PHE A 220 1.58 -3.49 11.11
C PHE A 220 1.00 -3.27 9.70
N SER A 221 1.15 -2.09 9.10
CA SER A 221 0.61 -1.66 7.80
C SER A 221 1.67 -1.21 6.84
N VAL A 222 1.83 -1.88 5.71
CA VAL A 222 2.77 -1.52 4.65
C VAL A 222 2.22 -0.41 3.78
N LEU A 223 2.85 0.74 3.70
CA LEU A 223 2.75 1.55 2.50
C LEU A 223 3.56 0.83 1.40
N LEU A 224 3.25 1.00 0.11
CA LEU A 224 4.11 0.63 -1.03
C LEU A 224 4.11 1.78 -2.04
N VAL A 225 5.23 2.48 -2.27
CA VAL A 225 5.33 3.41 -3.41
C VAL A 225 5.71 2.60 -4.64
N ALA A 226 4.76 2.46 -5.56
CA ALA A 226 4.88 1.55 -6.70
C ALA A 226 5.39 2.24 -7.98
N THR A 227 5.45 3.58 -7.97
CA THR A 227 5.81 4.42 -9.12
C THR A 227 7.04 5.25 -8.81
N GLU A 228 7.88 5.45 -9.80
CA GLU A 228 9.02 6.36 -9.67
C GLU A 228 8.56 7.83 -9.74
N THR A 229 9.31 8.71 -9.09
CA THR A 229 9.06 10.15 -9.22
C THR A 229 9.57 10.61 -10.59
N PRO A 230 8.72 11.19 -11.45
CA PRO A 230 9.16 11.61 -12.77
C PRO A 230 10.21 12.73 -12.68
N LYS A 231 11.05 12.84 -13.71
CA LYS A 231 12.08 13.88 -13.77
C LYS A 231 11.44 15.27 -13.73
N GLY A 232 11.93 16.13 -12.83
CA GLY A 232 11.43 17.49 -12.66
C GLY A 232 10.29 17.63 -11.63
N TYR A 233 9.84 16.53 -11.03
CA TYR A 233 8.88 16.54 -9.93
C TYR A 233 9.58 16.34 -8.59
N THR A 234 9.00 16.90 -7.53
CA THR A 234 9.38 16.56 -6.15
C THR A 234 8.74 15.23 -5.76
N THR A 235 9.44 14.45 -4.95
CA THR A 235 8.91 13.20 -4.40
C THR A 235 7.68 13.46 -3.54
N ALA A 236 6.74 12.51 -3.54
CA ALA A 236 5.71 12.47 -2.51
C ALA A 236 6.37 12.01 -1.20
N ASN A 237 6.13 12.76 -0.13
CA ASN A 237 6.70 12.47 1.19
C ASN A 237 5.59 11.95 2.12
N PHE A 238 5.99 11.10 3.05
CA PHE A 238 5.12 10.61 4.10
C PHE A 238 5.66 11.11 5.45
N HIS A 239 4.77 11.61 6.31
CA HIS A 239 5.14 12.25 7.56
C HIS A 239 4.54 11.52 8.76
N LEU A 240 5.37 11.17 9.74
CA LEU A 240 4.93 10.69 11.05
C LEU A 240 5.05 11.83 12.06
N ILE A 241 3.96 12.60 12.15
CA ILE A 241 3.90 13.87 12.90
C ILE A 241 4.21 13.67 14.38
N GLU A 242 3.65 12.63 15.01
CA GLU A 242 3.82 12.36 16.45
C GLU A 242 5.28 12.02 16.83
N LEU A 243 6.09 11.56 15.87
CA LEU A 243 7.48 11.18 16.08
C LEU A 243 8.48 12.25 15.63
N GLY A 244 8.01 13.38 15.10
CA GLY A 244 8.88 14.42 14.54
C GLY A 244 9.78 13.94 13.39
N ALA A 245 9.47 12.78 12.79
CA ALA A 245 10.28 12.13 11.78
C ALA A 245 9.84 12.54 10.36
N PHE A 246 10.82 12.93 9.56
CA PHE A 246 10.65 13.32 8.15
C PHE A 246 11.36 12.31 7.27
N ASP A 247 10.66 11.75 6.29
CA ASP A 247 11.30 10.97 5.24
C ASP A 247 11.26 11.73 3.91
N TYR A 248 12.44 11.97 3.34
CA TYR A 248 12.64 12.71 2.08
C TYR A 248 12.82 11.79 0.87
N THR A 249 12.66 10.49 1.07
CA THR A 249 13.00 9.48 0.09
C THR A 249 11.68 8.93 -0.51
N PRO A 250 11.63 8.37 -1.74
CA PRO A 250 10.40 7.83 -2.31
C PRO A 250 10.06 6.48 -1.67
N VAL A 251 9.38 6.52 -0.52
CA VAL A 251 9.37 5.38 0.38
C VAL A 251 8.00 4.82 0.73
N PRO A 252 7.88 3.50 0.79
CA PRO A 252 6.83 2.91 1.55
C PRO A 252 6.99 3.00 3.05
N LEU A 253 6.01 2.67 3.88
CA LEU A 253 6.06 2.91 5.31
C LEU A 253 5.28 1.84 6.09
N LEU A 254 5.89 1.09 7.01
CA LEU A 254 5.20 0.17 7.90
C LEU A 254 4.92 0.80 9.29
N ARG A 255 3.65 0.91 9.68
CA ARG A 255 3.22 1.45 11.00
C ARG A 255 2.31 0.47 11.73
N PRO A 256 2.03 0.61 13.03
CA PRO A 256 1.08 -0.28 13.68
C PRO A 256 -0.37 -0.14 13.18
N SER A 257 -0.78 -0.89 12.15
CA SER A 257 -2.16 -0.90 11.61
C SER A 257 -2.43 -2.13 10.72
N LYS A 258 -3.61 -2.37 10.13
CA LYS A 258 -3.92 -3.61 9.35
C LYS A 258 -3.92 -3.49 7.83
N LEU A 259 -3.53 -2.33 7.29
CA LEU A 259 -3.67 -1.97 5.89
C LEU A 259 -2.34 -2.06 5.14
N LEU A 260 -2.29 -2.79 4.02
CA LEU A 260 -1.27 -2.57 3.00
C LEU A 260 -1.78 -1.49 2.03
N THR A 261 -1.16 -0.31 2.00
CA THR A 261 -1.52 0.85 1.17
C THR A 261 -0.50 1.05 0.04
N THR A 262 -0.85 0.72 -1.19
CA THR A 262 -0.02 1.03 -2.36
C THR A 262 -0.33 2.45 -2.86
N PHE A 263 0.69 3.28 -3.08
CA PHE A 263 0.59 4.59 -3.72
C PHE A 263 1.05 4.50 -5.17
N LEU A 264 0.19 4.95 -6.08
CA LEU A 264 0.48 5.17 -7.49
C LEU A 264 0.40 6.68 -7.76
N ALA A 265 1.52 7.31 -8.08
CA ALA A 265 1.53 8.70 -8.54
C ALA A 265 1.42 8.73 -10.07
N THR A 266 0.59 9.62 -10.61
CA THR A 266 0.42 9.80 -12.06
C THR A 266 1.24 10.98 -12.56
N SER A 267 1.91 10.87 -13.71
CA SER A 267 2.52 11.99 -14.42
C SER A 267 1.63 12.42 -15.60
N THR A 268 1.13 13.65 -15.60
CA THR A 268 0.73 14.40 -16.81
C THR A 268 0.71 15.90 -16.49
N VAL A 269 1.20 16.70 -17.43
CA VAL A 269 1.24 18.19 -17.42
C VAL A 269 -0.10 18.77 -17.86
#